data_AF-A0A9W9R905-F1
#
_entry.id   AF-A0A9W9R905-F1
#
_cell.length_a   1.000
_cell.length_b   1.000
_cell.length_c   1.000
_cell.angle_alpha   90.00
_cell.angle_beta   90.00
_cell.angle_gamma   90.00
#
_symmetry.space_group_name_H-M   'P 1'
#
loop_
_entity.id
_entity.type
_entity.pdbx_description
1 polymer ?
#
loop_
_entity_poly.entity_id
_entity_poly.type
_entity_poly.pdbx_seq_one_letter_code
_entity_poly.pdbx_strand_id
1 'polypeptide(L)'
;MVAVVPQRALPQTGVAALLAGLDTPGEIQLPDGSVVAVGAGDPVYRVFFRSEHALRTPMTEYGIGQAYLDGEIQVQGDFGALFNARRTLQDKVPIRQKLQFVYDFLRDSTRMHAKAVGDHYNLGDDFYLTFLDE
;
A
#
# COMPACT_ATOMS: atom_id res chain seq x y z
N MET A 1 24.13 -11.20 2.29
CA MET A 1 23.48 -11.03 3.61
C MET A 1 22.62 -9.78 3.51
N VAL A 2 21.31 -9.88 3.73
CA VAL A 2 20.42 -8.71 3.67
C VAL A 2 20.55 -7.93 4.98
N ALA A 3 20.82 -6.64 4.92
CA ALA A 3 20.99 -5.82 6.12
C ALA A 3 19.62 -5.50 6.73
N VAL A 4 19.41 -5.85 8.01
CA VAL A 4 18.22 -5.42 8.76
C VAL A 4 18.50 -4.07 9.39
N VAL A 5 17.63 -3.09 9.14
CA VAL A 5 17.76 -1.70 9.56
C VAL A 5 16.58 -1.27 10.44
N PRO A 6 16.78 -0.30 11.36
CA PRO A 6 15.70 0.13 12.25
C PRO A 6 14.59 0.87 11.50
N GLN A 7 13.37 0.85 12.04
CA GLN A 7 12.21 1.57 11.47
C GLN A 7 12.44 3.08 11.28
N ARG A 8 13.39 3.70 12.00
CA ARG A 8 13.78 5.10 11.83
C ARG A 8 14.34 5.41 10.43
N ALA A 9 14.74 4.41 9.66
CA ALA A 9 15.16 4.56 8.27
C ALA A 9 13.98 4.90 7.33
N LEU A 10 12.74 4.66 7.74
CA LEU A 10 11.55 4.94 6.95
C LEU A 10 11.16 6.42 7.00
N PRO A 11 10.46 6.93 5.96
CA PRO A 11 9.81 8.22 6.05
C PRO A 11 8.75 8.23 7.17
N GLN A 12 8.45 9.42 7.70
CA GLN A 12 7.45 9.59 8.76
C GLN A 12 6.00 9.51 8.25
N THR A 13 5.80 9.55 6.94
CA THR A 13 4.49 9.59 6.28
C THR A 13 4.49 8.68 5.05
N GLY A 14 3.29 8.35 4.56
CA GLY A 14 3.09 7.49 3.41
C GLY A 14 2.90 6.03 3.80
N VAL A 15 2.77 5.17 2.78
CA VAL A 15 2.44 3.75 2.94
C VAL A 15 3.50 2.99 3.74
N ALA A 16 4.79 3.28 3.58
CA ALA A 16 5.82 2.55 4.34
C ALA A 16 5.74 2.84 5.86
N ALA A 17 5.43 4.09 6.24
CA ALA A 17 5.21 4.46 7.63
C ALA A 17 3.98 3.76 8.24
N LEU A 18 2.92 3.60 7.44
CA LEU A 18 1.70 2.89 7.84
C LEU A 18 1.97 1.40 8.06
N LEU A 19 2.68 0.77 7.13
CA LEU A 19 3.05 -0.64 7.21
C LEU A 19 3.93 -0.92 8.44
N ALA A 20 4.85 -0.03 8.79
CA ALA A 20 5.70 -0.20 9.97
C ALA A 20 4.92 -0.18 11.30
N GLY A 21 3.72 0.38 11.31
CA GLY A 21 2.82 0.41 12.47
C GLY A 21 1.91 -0.80 12.63
N LEU A 22 2.06 -1.82 11.78
CA LEU A 22 1.29 -3.06 11.85
C LEU A 22 1.80 -3.99 12.94
N ASP A 23 0.87 -4.65 13.61
CA ASP A 23 1.18 -5.69 14.59
C ASP A 23 1.43 -7.04 13.88
N THR A 24 0.89 -7.21 12.67
CA THR A 24 1.09 -8.39 11.82
C THR A 24 2.56 -8.51 11.41
N PRO A 25 3.21 -9.66 11.67
CA PRO A 25 4.63 -9.84 11.34
C PRO A 25 4.91 -9.76 9.84
N GLY A 26 5.89 -8.95 9.45
CA GLY A 26 6.26 -8.81 8.05
C GLY A 26 7.55 -8.03 7.85
N GLU A 27 7.88 -7.80 6.58
CA GLU A 27 9.10 -7.09 6.20
C GLU A 27 8.82 -6.00 5.18
N ILE A 28 9.58 -4.91 5.27
CA ILE A 28 9.64 -3.85 4.27
C ILE A 28 11.05 -3.82 3.70
N GLN A 29 11.20 -4.12 2.40
CA GLN A 29 12.45 -3.96 1.69
C GLN A 29 12.54 -2.57 1.06
N LEU A 30 13.60 -1.85 1.41
CA LEU A 30 13.94 -0.54 0.88
C LEU A 30 14.59 -0.65 -0.51
N PRO A 31 14.67 0.47 -1.26
CA PRO A 31 15.29 0.49 -2.59
C PRO A 31 16.76 0.06 -2.60
N ASP A 32 17.48 0.30 -1.50
CA ASP A 32 18.88 -0.11 -1.32
C ASP A 32 19.03 -1.61 -0.98
N GLY A 33 17.91 -2.33 -0.86
CA GLY A 33 17.86 -3.75 -0.53
C GLY A 33 17.88 -4.06 0.97
N SER A 34 18.07 -3.06 1.84
CA SER A 34 17.94 -3.25 3.28
C SER A 34 16.49 -3.53 3.68
N VAL A 35 16.31 -4.15 4.84
CA VAL A 35 14.99 -4.61 5.31
C VAL A 35 14.67 -4.03 6.67
N VAL A 36 13.44 -3.54 6.82
CA VAL A 36 12.84 -3.15 8.08
C VAL A 36 11.86 -4.24 8.49
N ALA A 37 12.06 -4.82 9.68
CA ALA A 37 11.12 -5.77 10.26
C ALA A 37 9.89 -5.04 10.86
N VAL A 38 8.73 -5.66 10.71
CA VAL A 38 7.42 -5.19 11.18
C VAL A 38 6.79 -6.25 12.06
N GLY A 39 6.15 -5.84 13.16
CA GLY A 39 5.53 -6.75 14.12
C GLY A 39 6.54 -7.65 14.83
N ALA A 40 6.02 -8.65 15.55
CA ALA A 40 6.82 -9.64 16.27
C ALA A 40 6.43 -11.06 15.85
N GLY A 41 7.40 -11.86 15.38
CA GLY A 41 7.17 -13.22 14.90
C GLY A 41 7.78 -13.44 13.52
N ASP A 42 7.50 -14.60 12.93
CA ASP A 42 7.96 -14.93 11.59
C ASP A 42 7.19 -14.13 10.54
N PRO A 43 7.87 -13.49 9.57
CA PRO A 43 7.22 -12.61 8.60
C PRO A 43 6.31 -13.41 7.66
N VAL A 44 5.04 -13.00 7.57
CA VAL A 44 4.04 -13.64 6.67
C VAL A 44 3.89 -12.91 5.34
N TYR A 45 4.42 -11.70 5.25
CA TYR A 45 4.45 -10.89 4.03
C TYR A 45 5.77 -10.11 3.92
N ARG A 46 6.09 -9.71 2.69
CA ARG A 46 7.17 -8.77 2.40
C ARG A 46 6.72 -7.75 1.35
N VAL A 47 6.90 -6.47 1.66
CA VAL A 47 6.62 -5.36 0.73
C VAL A 47 7.93 -4.81 0.21
N PHE A 48 8.04 -4.67 -1.11
CA PHE A 48 9.23 -4.18 -1.79
C PHE A 48 8.94 -2.82 -2.39
N PHE A 49 9.82 -1.85 -2.11
CA PHE A 49 9.74 -0.52 -2.69
C PHE A 49 10.90 -0.31 -3.65
N ARG A 50 10.59 0.02 -4.91
CA ARG A 50 11.62 0.25 -5.94
C ARG A 50 12.32 1.60 -5.80
N SER A 51 11.68 2.59 -5.18
CA SER A 51 12.18 3.95 -5.08
C SER A 51 11.84 4.62 -3.74
N GLU A 52 12.61 5.66 -3.38
CA GLU A 52 12.36 6.52 -2.22
C GLU A 52 11.02 7.26 -2.31
N HIS A 53 10.55 7.50 -3.53
CA HIS A 53 9.24 8.09 -3.77
C HIS A 53 8.12 7.09 -3.41
N ALA A 54 8.27 5.81 -3.81
CA ALA A 54 7.29 4.77 -3.53
C ALA A 54 7.06 4.56 -2.02
N LEU A 55 8.08 4.77 -1.17
CA LEU A 55 7.93 4.71 0.29
C LEU A 55 6.91 5.73 0.81
N ARG A 56 6.83 6.90 0.14
CA ARG A 56 5.96 8.02 0.48
C ARG A 56 4.63 8.01 -0.27
N THR A 57 4.32 6.94 -1.00
CA THR A 57 3.06 6.79 -1.74
C THR A 57 1.87 7.20 -0.86
N PRO A 58 0.96 8.04 -1.35
CA PRO A 58 -0.24 8.42 -0.61
C PRO A 58 -1.05 7.19 -0.20
N MET A 59 -1.56 7.18 1.03
CA MET A 59 -2.35 6.07 1.56
C MET A 59 -3.80 6.13 1.07
N THR A 60 -3.97 6.27 -0.24
CA THR A 60 -5.26 6.24 -0.93
C THR A 60 -5.31 4.98 -1.79
N GLU A 61 -6.51 4.45 -2.02
CA GLU A 61 -6.71 3.26 -2.85
C GLU A 61 -6.11 3.48 -4.26
N TYR A 62 -6.31 4.66 -4.83
CA TYR A 62 -5.73 5.04 -6.12
C TYR A 62 -4.19 5.11 -6.08
N GLY A 63 -3.60 5.79 -5.08
CA GLY A 63 -2.15 5.95 -4.99
C GLY A 63 -1.42 4.63 -4.80
N ILE A 64 -1.92 3.78 -3.90
CA ILE A 64 -1.39 2.43 -3.68
C ILE A 64 -1.57 1.57 -4.92
N GLY A 65 -2.77 1.58 -5.51
CA GLY A 65 -3.11 0.78 -6.70
C GLY A 65 -2.25 1.13 -7.90
N GLN A 66 -2.09 2.43 -8.22
CA GLN A 66 -1.20 2.88 -9.29
C GLN A 66 0.25 2.46 -9.03
N ALA A 67 0.78 2.71 -7.83
CA ALA A 67 2.15 2.33 -7.51
C ALA A 67 2.39 0.81 -7.57
N TYR A 68 1.38 0.00 -7.26
CA TYR A 68 1.45 -1.45 -7.43
C TYR A 68 1.44 -1.86 -8.90
N LEU A 69 0.53 -1.29 -9.71
CA LEU A 69 0.41 -1.58 -11.15
C LEU A 69 1.65 -1.13 -11.94
N ASP A 70 2.24 0.02 -11.59
CA ASP A 70 3.50 0.51 -12.15
C ASP A 70 4.72 -0.31 -11.67
N GLY A 71 4.50 -1.20 -10.70
CA GLY A 71 5.51 -2.06 -10.10
C GLY A 71 6.44 -1.35 -9.12
N GLU A 72 6.20 -0.08 -8.80
CA GLU A 72 6.92 0.69 -7.78
C GLU A 72 6.79 0.07 -6.37
N ILE A 73 5.65 -0.58 -6.11
CA ILE A 73 5.38 -1.37 -4.91
C ILE A 73 5.09 -2.81 -5.34
N GLN A 74 5.73 -3.78 -4.69
CA GLN A 74 5.39 -5.19 -4.84
C GLN A 74 5.16 -5.83 -3.48
N VAL A 75 4.36 -6.89 -3.46
CA VAL A 75 4.07 -7.65 -2.25
C VAL A 75 4.28 -9.12 -2.55
N GLN A 76 4.93 -9.82 -1.63
CA GLN A 76 5.02 -11.28 -1.62
C GLN A 76 4.45 -11.81 -0.31
N GLY A 77 3.91 -13.03 -0.34
CA GLY A 77 3.29 -13.68 0.81
C GLY A 77 1.79 -13.41 0.91
N ASP A 78 1.29 -13.33 2.14
CA ASP A 78 -0.14 -13.23 2.42
C ASP A 78 -0.68 -11.80 2.21
N PHE A 79 -1.32 -11.57 1.06
CA PHE A 79 -2.05 -10.33 0.79
C PHE A 79 -3.26 -10.12 1.72
N GLY A 80 -3.92 -11.20 2.14
CA GLY A 80 -5.05 -11.15 3.05
C GLY A 80 -4.67 -10.56 4.41
N ALA A 81 -3.46 -10.86 4.89
CA ALA A 81 -2.90 -10.27 6.09
C ALA A 81 -2.78 -8.73 6.00
N LEU A 82 -2.39 -8.18 4.84
CA LEU A 82 -2.34 -6.74 4.60
C LEU A 82 -3.73 -6.11 4.46
N PHE A 83 -4.69 -6.79 3.83
CA PHE A 83 -6.06 -6.28 3.73
C PHE A 83 -6.80 -6.28 5.07
N ASN A 84 -6.57 -7.30 5.90
CA ASN A 84 -7.12 -7.37 7.26
C ASN A 84 -6.58 -6.23 8.14
N ALA A 85 -5.35 -5.78 7.89
CA ALA A 85 -4.75 -4.66 8.60
C ALA A 85 -5.54 -3.35 8.45
N ARG A 86 -6.33 -3.17 7.38
CA ARG A 86 -7.20 -1.99 7.17
C ARG A 86 -8.12 -1.73 8.36
N ARG A 87 -8.72 -2.78 8.95
CA ARG A 87 -9.62 -2.63 10.11
C ARG A 87 -8.86 -2.11 11.33
N THR A 88 -7.67 -2.63 11.58
CA THR A 88 -6.82 -2.24 12.71
C THR A 88 -6.21 -0.85 12.53
N LEU A 89 -5.98 -0.42 11.28
CA LEU A 89 -5.38 0.86 10.96
C LEU A 89 -6.35 2.04 11.10
N GLN A 90 -7.67 1.86 10.90
CA GLN A 90 -8.67 2.92 11.02
C GLN A 90 -8.63 3.64 12.38
N ASP A 91 -8.32 2.89 13.44
CA ASP A 91 -8.20 3.40 14.80
C ASP A 91 -6.84 4.06 15.07
N LYS A 92 -5.81 3.71 14.29
CA LYS A 92 -4.43 4.16 14.45
C LYS A 92 -4.05 5.34 13.54
N VAL A 93 -4.89 5.76 12.60
CA VAL A 93 -4.60 6.90 11.70
C VAL A 93 -4.53 8.21 12.49
N PRO A 94 -3.39 8.94 12.48
CA PRO A 94 -3.24 10.22 13.16
C PRO A 94 -4.25 11.28 12.68
N ILE A 95 -4.73 12.14 13.58
CA ILE A 95 -5.68 13.23 13.25
C ILE A 95 -5.15 14.13 12.14
N ARG A 96 -3.83 14.40 12.10
CA ARG A 96 -3.21 15.18 11.01
C ARG A 96 -3.42 14.53 9.63
N GLN A 97 -3.34 13.20 9.54
CA GLN A 97 -3.60 12.49 8.29
C GLN A 97 -5.09 12.51 7.94
N LYS A 98 -5.99 12.42 8.93
CA LYS A 98 -7.43 12.59 8.71
C LYS A 98 -7.74 13.99 8.16
N LEU A 99 -7.11 15.03 8.70
CA LEU A 99 -7.26 16.41 8.22
C LEU A 99 -6.69 16.60 6.80
N GLN A 100 -5.52 16.02 6.51
CA GLN A 100 -4.94 16.03 5.17
C GLN A 100 -5.87 15.35 4.16
N PHE A 101 -6.44 14.19 4.51
CA PHE A 101 -7.41 13.49 3.67
C PHE A 101 -8.64 14.36 3.36
N VAL A 102 -9.20 15.05 4.36
CA VAL A 102 -10.33 15.97 4.16
C VAL A 102 -9.94 17.14 3.24
N TYR A 103 -8.75 17.72 3.44
CA TYR A 103 -8.25 18.80 2.59
C TYR A 103 -8.08 18.34 1.13
N ASP A 104 -7.45 17.19 0.91
CA ASP A 104 -7.24 16.62 -0.42
C ASP A 104 -8.57 16.28 -1.08
N PHE A 105 -9.52 15.67 -0.35
CA PHE A 105 -10.86 15.38 -0.85
C PHE A 105 -11.60 16.63 -1.32
N LEU A 106 -11.60 17.71 -0.53
CA LEU A 106 -12.26 18.97 -0.90
C LEU A 106 -11.56 19.68 -2.07
N ARG A 107 -10.24 19.52 -2.18
CA ARG A 107 -9.44 20.09 -3.27
C ARG A 107 -9.63 19.32 -4.58
N ASP A 108 -9.64 17.99 -4.53
CA ASP A 108 -9.80 17.12 -5.70
C ASP A 108 -11.24 16.99 -6.16
N SER A 109 -12.25 17.14 -5.28
CA SER A 109 -13.65 17.21 -5.71
C SER A 109 -13.92 18.35 -6.70
N THR A 110 -13.08 19.38 -6.69
CA THR A 110 -13.13 20.52 -7.62
C THR A 110 -12.32 20.27 -8.91
N ARG A 111 -11.44 19.26 -8.95
CA ARG A 111 -10.55 18.95 -10.09
C ARG A 111 -10.84 17.61 -10.77
N MET A 112 -11.71 16.76 -10.22
CA MET A 112 -12.19 15.51 -10.83
C MET A 112 -13.14 15.78 -12.02
N HIS A 113 -12.63 16.47 -13.04
CA HIS A 113 -13.33 16.67 -14.31
C HIS A 113 -12.91 15.58 -15.32
N ALA A 114 -13.90 14.78 -15.70
CA ALA A 114 -14.07 14.13 -17.00
C ALA A 114 -13.05 13.09 -17.51
N LYS A 115 -11.86 12.93 -16.91
CA LYS A 115 -10.81 12.06 -17.48
C LYS A 115 -10.92 10.57 -17.11
N ALA A 116 -11.79 10.21 -16.17
CA ALA A 116 -11.94 8.82 -15.69
C ALA A 116 -13.03 7.99 -16.40
N VAL A 117 -13.68 8.52 -17.45
CA VAL A 117 -14.83 7.86 -18.13
C VAL A 117 -14.40 7.00 -19.33
N GLY A 118 -13.10 6.69 -19.49
CA GLY A 118 -12.58 6.00 -20.67
C GLY A 118 -12.39 4.48 -20.57
N ASP A 119 -12.29 3.93 -19.36
CA ASP A 119 -11.74 2.58 -19.17
C ASP A 119 -12.82 1.64 -18.62
N HIS A 120 -13.78 1.29 -19.46
CA HIS A 120 -14.70 0.19 -19.17
C HIS A 120 -13.99 -1.13 -19.51
N TYR A 121 -13.64 -1.92 -18.49
CA TYR A 121 -13.03 -3.24 -18.68
C TYR A 121 -14.01 -4.16 -19.41
N ASN A 122 -13.78 -4.37 -20.70
CA ASN A 122 -14.59 -5.24 -21.53
C ASN A 122 -14.05 -6.69 -21.43
N LEU A 123 -14.06 -7.24 -20.21
CA LEU A 123 -13.70 -8.65 -19.97
C LEU A 123 -14.90 -9.52 -20.36
N GLY A 124 -14.69 -10.49 -21.24
CA GLY A 124 -15.73 -11.43 -21.70
C GLY A 124 -15.93 -12.61 -20.76
N ASP A 125 -16.95 -13.42 -21.02
CA ASP A 125 -17.29 -14.62 -20.24
C ASP A 125 -16.12 -15.62 -20.17
N ASP A 126 -15.28 -15.64 -21.20
CA ASP A 126 -14.05 -16.43 -21.26
C ASP A 126 -13.05 -16.11 -20.15
N PHE A 127 -13.00 -14.87 -19.67
CA PHE A 127 -12.22 -14.52 -18.48
C PHE A 127 -12.86 -15.07 -17.21
N TYR A 128 -14.16 -14.86 -17.01
CA TYR A 128 -14.84 -15.22 -15.76
C TYR A 128 -14.96 -16.72 -15.53
N LEU A 129 -15.19 -17.50 -16.60
CA LEU A 129 -15.28 -18.97 -16.52
C LEU A 129 -13.96 -19.66 -16.14
N THR A 130 -12.84 -18.93 -16.07
CA THR A 130 -11.56 -19.53 -15.64
C THR A 130 -11.43 -19.66 -14.12
N PHE A 131 -12.25 -18.94 -13.33
CA PHE A 131 -12.13 -18.92 -11.86
C PHE A 131 -13.46 -18.93 -11.11
N LEU A 132 -14.60 -18.93 -11.81
CA LEU A 132 -15.89 -19.22 -11.21
C LEU A 132 -16.14 -20.73 -11.24
N ASP A 133 -16.60 -21.28 -10.12
CA ASP A 133 -17.18 -22.63 -10.10
C ASP A 133 -18.46 -22.64 -10.96
N GLU A 134 -18.79 -23.78 -11.56
CA GLU A 134 -20.05 -23.97 -12.32
C GLU A 134 -21.32 -23.79 -11.47
#